data_AF-A0A832JNB4-F1
#
_entry.id   AF-A0A832JNB4-F1
#
_cell.length_a   1.000
_cell.length_b   1.000
_cell.length_c   1.000
_cell.angle_alpha   90.00
_cell.angle_beta   90.00
_cell.angle_gamma   90.00
#
_symmetry.space_group_name_H-M   'P 1'
#
loop_
_entity.id
_entity.type
_entity.pdbx_description
1 polymer ?
#
loop_
_entity_poly.entity_id
_entity_poly.type
_entity_poly.pdbx_seq_one_letter_code
_entity_poly.pdbx_strand_id
1 'polypeptide(L)'
;MERKAIILFRGFSETREGPAPIALIEHFGTPVVVRWISALKSLGFSSFVIVAQREVLKAVRALLDDADLGARVEYLPLEEEPSSDAELLIEGDFLVELGTLKRFVEGDYARGLHAGDRVLEKPARGAGRWVELDELAEPRHRPACVYAGDFKAARSALVRWAQKGVHFTSLLNTPLENALVKLLGDCRAVTPNRVTLAVNALAVPAALLFLSGRFLPAALLSYFAGILDGVDGKLARVRGILTRLGHLEHSLDALYEQALYASFALGLAFHSYGILAASLGVTLLVVDCFVRHVYNQFALTTGKPLKHYTPFDRAFALVDGRRNVYLIYVIAFSAAGCPLLALAAALAHVSLTAIVYFLRAAQHLRELDAKEGTAQLLRLSASPRRRR
;
A
#
# COMPACT_ATOMS: atom_id res chain seq x y z
N MET A 1 -5.81 -17.31 22.80
CA MET A 1 -4.52 -17.13 23.47
C MET A 1 -4.10 -15.69 23.24
N GLU A 2 -3.91 -14.90 24.29
CA GLU A 2 -3.53 -13.50 24.20
C GLU A 2 -2.05 -13.42 23.77
N ARG A 3 -1.74 -12.80 22.63
CA ARG A 3 -0.34 -12.65 22.18
C ARG A 3 0.26 -11.42 22.84
N LYS A 4 1.36 -11.62 23.56
CA LYS A 4 2.04 -10.62 24.39
C LYS A 4 3.39 -10.21 23.80
N ALA A 5 3.66 -8.91 23.74
CA ALA A 5 4.93 -8.35 23.30
C ALA A 5 5.51 -7.37 24.33
N ILE A 6 6.83 -7.38 24.48
CA ILE A 6 7.59 -6.43 25.31
C ILE A 6 8.30 -5.45 24.38
N ILE A 7 8.13 -4.15 24.64
CA ILE A 7 8.77 -3.07 23.88
C ILE A 7 9.67 -2.29 24.83
N LEU A 8 10.97 -2.32 24.57
CA LEU A 8 12.00 -1.74 25.41
C LEU A 8 12.49 -0.42 24.81
N PHE A 9 12.41 0.67 25.58
CA PHE A 9 12.92 1.98 25.18
C PHE A 9 14.03 2.42 26.15
N ARG A 10 15.20 2.77 25.61
CA ARG A 10 16.37 3.17 26.41
C ARG A 10 16.95 4.50 25.96
N GLY A 11 16.82 4.80 24.67
CA GLY A 11 17.50 5.90 24.01
C GLY A 11 16.78 7.24 24.14
N PHE A 12 17.60 8.28 24.03
CA PHE A 12 17.19 9.66 23.90
C PHE A 12 17.78 10.22 22.60
N SER A 13 17.06 11.13 21.97
CA SER A 13 17.56 11.90 20.83
C SER A 13 17.60 13.37 21.16
N GLU A 14 18.64 14.04 20.69
CA GLU A 14 18.70 15.50 20.72
C GLU A 14 17.63 16.08 19.78
N THR A 15 16.78 16.96 20.32
CA THR A 15 15.79 17.73 19.57
C THR A 15 16.03 19.21 19.79
N ARG A 16 15.34 20.07 19.03
CA ARG A 16 15.45 21.53 19.21
C ARG A 16 15.01 22.01 20.61
N GLU A 17 14.22 21.22 21.31
CA GLU A 17 13.68 21.52 22.64
C GLU A 17 14.46 20.81 23.76
N GLY A 18 15.54 20.09 23.42
CA GLY A 18 16.38 19.31 24.33
C GLY A 18 16.31 17.80 24.10
N PRO A 19 16.88 16.98 24.99
CA PRO A 19 16.86 15.53 24.87
C PRO A 19 15.45 14.99 25.05
N ALA A 20 14.91 14.34 24.02
CA ALA A 20 13.60 13.72 24.04
C ALA A 20 13.73 12.19 24.02
N PRO A 21 12.93 11.45 24.81
CA PRO A 21 12.95 9.99 24.80
C PRO A 21 12.41 9.48 23.45
N ILE A 22 13.07 8.47 22.89
CA ILE A 22 12.74 7.97 21.55
C ILE A 22 11.29 7.47 21.45
N ALA A 23 10.77 6.88 22.52
CA ALA A 23 9.38 6.43 22.62
C ALA A 23 8.36 7.51 22.20
N LEU A 24 8.65 8.78 22.51
CA LEU A 24 7.75 9.92 22.28
C LEU A 24 8.10 10.72 21.02
N ILE A 25 9.21 10.41 20.33
CA ILE A 25 9.58 11.11 19.11
C ILE A 25 8.50 10.88 18.06
N GLU A 26 7.98 11.98 17.51
CA GLU A 26 7.02 11.94 16.42
C GLU A 26 7.75 11.92 15.08
N HIS A 27 7.48 10.86 14.30
CA HIS A 27 7.72 10.89 12.87
C HIS A 27 6.38 11.15 12.19
N PHE A 28 6.26 12.20 11.38
CA PHE A 28 5.02 12.51 10.64
C PHE A 28 3.75 12.62 11.52
N GLY A 29 3.90 13.08 12.76
CA GLY A 29 2.80 13.22 13.72
C GLY A 29 2.41 11.95 14.48
N THR A 30 3.15 10.85 14.33
CA THR A 30 2.88 9.59 15.06
C THR A 30 4.09 9.22 15.92
N PRO A 31 3.93 9.17 17.26
CA PRO A 31 4.98 8.74 18.19
C PRO A 31 5.48 7.32 17.92
N VAL A 32 6.77 7.04 18.19
CA VAL A 32 7.38 5.71 17.97
C VAL A 32 6.63 4.62 18.74
N VAL A 33 6.25 4.86 20.00
CA VAL A 33 5.50 3.88 20.80
C VAL A 33 4.15 3.50 20.16
N VAL A 34 3.43 4.49 19.62
CA VAL A 34 2.14 4.27 18.94
C VAL A 34 2.33 3.47 17.65
N ARG A 35 3.44 3.68 16.94
CA ARG A 35 3.77 2.90 15.74
C ARG A 35 4.01 1.44 16.05
N TRP A 36 4.75 1.13 17.11
CA TRP A 36 4.98 -0.25 17.54
C TRP A 36 3.68 -0.94 17.93
N ILE A 37 2.86 -0.29 18.76
CA ILE A 37 1.55 -0.83 19.15
C ILE A 37 0.68 -1.09 17.91
N SER A 38 0.57 -0.13 16.99
CA SER A 38 -0.21 -0.28 15.76
C SER A 38 0.29 -1.42 14.87
N ALA A 39 1.61 -1.53 14.67
CA ALA A 39 2.23 -2.60 13.89
C ALA A 39 1.96 -3.98 14.50
N LEU A 40 2.15 -4.14 15.81
CA LEU A 40 1.94 -5.42 16.49
C LEU A 40 0.46 -5.80 16.57
N LYS A 41 -0.45 -4.84 16.77
CA LYS A 41 -1.89 -5.08 16.67
C LYS A 41 -2.27 -5.62 15.29
N SER A 42 -1.67 -5.11 14.22
CA SER A 42 -1.91 -5.64 12.86
C SER A 42 -1.44 -7.08 12.68
N LEU A 43 -0.54 -7.57 13.54
CA LEU A 43 -0.07 -8.95 13.60
C LEU A 43 -0.85 -9.80 14.62
N GLY A 44 -1.85 -9.24 15.29
CA GLY A 44 -2.71 -9.95 16.25
C GLY A 44 -2.21 -9.96 17.69
N PHE A 45 -1.24 -9.10 18.05
CA PHE A 45 -0.89 -8.86 19.45
C PHE A 45 -1.93 -7.96 20.12
N SER A 46 -2.26 -8.28 21.37
CA SER A 46 -3.30 -7.58 22.15
C SER A 46 -2.87 -7.21 23.57
N SER A 47 -1.68 -7.65 23.99
CA SER A 47 -1.06 -7.31 25.27
C SER A 47 0.35 -6.76 25.03
N PHE A 48 0.64 -5.59 25.59
CA PHE A 48 1.88 -4.86 25.42
C PHE A 48 2.48 -4.50 26.78
N VAL A 49 3.76 -4.81 26.98
CA VAL A 49 4.53 -4.34 28.14
C VAL A 49 5.54 -3.33 27.65
N ILE A 50 5.41 -2.07 28.10
CA ILE A 50 6.31 -0.98 27.76
C ILE A 50 7.35 -0.87 28.87
N VAL A 51 8.62 -1.07 28.51
CA VAL A 51 9.75 -1.00 29.44
C VAL A 51 10.57 0.26 29.17
N ALA A 52 10.65 1.17 30.14
CA ALA A 52 11.42 2.41 30.02
C ALA A 52 11.78 3.01 31.38
N GLN A 53 12.55 4.09 31.40
CA GLN A 53 12.79 4.87 32.62
C GLN A 53 11.47 5.42 33.19
N ARG A 54 11.37 5.53 34.53
CA ARG A 54 10.12 5.92 35.22
C ARG A 54 9.49 7.22 34.70
N GLU A 55 10.30 8.25 34.42
CA GLU A 55 9.80 9.52 33.88
C GLU A 55 9.27 9.37 32.44
N VAL A 56 9.91 8.54 31.62
CA VAL A 56 9.44 8.23 30.26
C VAL A 56 8.11 7.47 30.33
N LEU A 57 7.97 6.51 31.24
CA LEU A 57 6.72 5.76 31.43
C LEU A 57 5.55 6.65 31.83
N LYS A 58 5.76 7.68 32.67
CA LYS A 58 4.71 8.65 33.02
C LYS A 58 4.22 9.39 31.78
N ALA A 59 5.15 9.86 30.94
CA ALA A 59 4.81 10.59 29.73
C ALA A 59 4.15 9.70 28.66
N VAL A 60 4.62 8.45 28.51
CA VAL A 60 3.98 7.46 27.63
C VAL A 60 2.59 7.11 28.15
N ARG A 61 2.40 6.93 29.45
CA ARG A 61 1.09 6.68 30.05
C ARG A 61 0.13 7.83 29.78
N ALA A 62 0.55 9.07 30.02
CA ALA A 62 -0.28 10.25 29.72
C ALA A 62 -0.68 10.34 28.23
N LEU A 63 0.20 9.92 27.32
CA LEU A 63 -0.09 9.86 25.88
C LEU A 63 -1.14 8.79 25.52
N LEU A 64 -1.11 7.64 26.22
CA LEU A 64 -1.92 6.47 25.89
C LEU A 64 -3.24 6.39 26.68
N ASP A 65 -3.34 7.02 27.85
CA ASP A 65 -4.51 6.94 28.74
C ASP A 65 -5.79 7.51 28.09
N ASP A 66 -5.67 8.53 27.24
CA ASP A 66 -6.80 9.11 26.50
C ASP A 66 -7.17 8.32 25.23
N ALA A 67 -6.41 7.27 24.89
CA ALA A 67 -6.59 6.50 23.67
C ALA A 67 -7.22 5.14 23.95
N ASP A 68 -8.43 4.89 23.42
CA ASP A 68 -8.99 3.54 23.36
C ASP A 68 -8.25 2.70 22.30
N LEU A 69 -7.14 2.11 22.75
CA LEU A 69 -6.31 1.25 21.93
C LEU A 69 -6.91 -0.15 21.76
N GLY A 70 -8.00 -0.53 22.45
CA GLY A 70 -8.54 -1.89 22.42
C GLY A 70 -7.48 -2.98 22.70
N ALA A 71 -6.49 -2.67 23.53
CA ALA A 71 -5.39 -3.56 23.90
C ALA A 71 -4.96 -3.28 25.35
N ARG A 72 -4.40 -4.29 26.03
CA ARG A 72 -3.85 -4.13 27.38
C ARG A 72 -2.43 -3.58 27.29
N VAL A 73 -2.17 -2.48 28.00
CA VAL A 73 -0.84 -1.87 28.09
C VAL A 73 -0.40 -1.87 29.55
N GLU A 74 0.72 -2.54 29.81
CA GLU A 74 1.41 -2.57 31.10
C GLU A 74 2.69 -1.73 31.01
N TYR A 75 3.07 -1.09 32.11
CA TYR A 75 4.22 -0.19 32.18
C TYR A 75 5.19 -0.71 33.23
N LEU A 76 6.41 -1.05 32.81
CA LEU A 76 7.42 -1.68 33.65
C LEU A 76 8.70 -0.85 33.67
N PRO A 77 9.22 -0.44 34.85
CA PRO A 77 10.51 0.23 34.95
C PRO A 77 11.67 -0.65 34.45
N LEU A 78 12.76 -0.03 33.96
CA LEU A 78 13.94 -0.76 33.47
C LEU A 78 14.62 -1.63 34.55
N GLU A 79 14.39 -1.33 35.83
CA GLU A 79 14.96 -2.07 36.95
C GLU A 79 14.25 -3.41 37.21
N GLU A 80 13.08 -3.63 36.60
CA GLU A 80 12.25 -4.82 36.82
C GLU A 80 12.35 -5.77 35.61
N GLU A 81 12.51 -7.07 35.89
CA GLU A 81 12.56 -8.08 34.82
C GLU A 81 11.16 -8.34 34.25
N PRO A 82 10.98 -8.25 32.93
CA PRO A 82 9.69 -8.53 32.33
C PRO A 82 9.38 -10.03 32.37
N SER A 83 8.09 -10.35 32.48
CA SER A 83 7.60 -11.73 32.53
C SER A 83 8.04 -12.57 31.31
N SER A 84 8.39 -13.84 31.55
CA SER A 84 8.92 -14.77 30.55
C SER A 84 7.89 -15.31 29.55
N ASP A 85 6.62 -14.92 29.69
CA ASP A 85 5.50 -15.35 28.84
C ASP A 85 5.37 -14.56 27.53
N ALA A 86 6.23 -13.56 27.30
CA ALA A 86 6.20 -12.76 26.08
C ALA A 86 6.66 -13.56 24.85
N GLU A 87 5.88 -13.45 23.77
CA GLU A 87 6.19 -14.11 22.51
C GLU A 87 7.29 -13.35 21.73
N LEU A 88 7.34 -12.02 21.91
CA LEU A 88 8.23 -11.13 21.18
C LEU A 88 8.78 -10.04 22.10
N LEU A 89 10.10 -9.84 22.06
CA LEU A 89 10.82 -8.75 22.69
C LEU A 89 11.43 -7.86 21.62
N ILE A 90 11.32 -6.54 21.81
CA ILE A 90 11.59 -5.53 20.78
C ILE A 90 12.44 -4.41 21.38
N GLU A 91 13.54 -4.07 20.72
CA GLU A 91 14.26 -2.81 20.96
C GLU A 91 13.48 -1.67 20.28
N GLY A 92 12.65 -0.99 21.06
CA GLY A 92 11.69 0.02 20.63
C GLY A 92 12.32 1.28 20.05
N ASP A 93 13.60 1.51 20.31
CA ASP A 93 14.36 2.66 19.78
C ASP A 93 14.63 2.57 18.27
N PHE A 94 14.40 1.41 17.68
CA PHE A 94 14.44 1.18 16.24
C PHE A 94 13.04 1.16 15.64
N LEU A 95 12.95 1.49 14.35
CA LEU A 95 11.77 1.26 13.52
C LEU A 95 12.06 0.08 12.60
N VAL A 96 11.09 -0.83 12.45
CA VAL A 96 11.18 -1.98 11.55
C VAL A 96 10.04 -1.95 10.54
N GLU A 97 10.37 -2.25 9.28
CA GLU A 97 9.38 -2.35 8.20
C GLU A 97 8.38 -3.47 8.46
N LEU A 98 7.08 -3.19 8.26
CA LEU A 98 6.00 -4.09 8.68
C LEU A 98 6.05 -5.47 8.00
N GLY A 99 6.37 -5.54 6.70
CA GLY A 99 6.52 -6.80 5.99
C GLY A 99 7.66 -7.67 6.54
N THR A 100 8.76 -7.04 6.92
CA THR A 100 9.92 -7.65 7.56
C THR A 100 9.57 -8.16 8.95
N LEU A 101 8.90 -7.34 9.77
CA LEU A 101 8.39 -7.73 11.08
C LEU A 101 7.44 -8.94 10.96
N LYS A 102 6.52 -8.91 9.99
CA LYS A 102 5.60 -10.04 9.72
C LYS A 102 6.36 -11.32 9.37
N ARG A 103 7.31 -11.26 8.42
CA ARG A 103 8.13 -12.41 8.02
C ARG A 103 8.99 -12.94 9.18
N PHE A 104 9.47 -12.07 10.05
CA PHE A 104 10.19 -12.48 11.26
C PHE A 104 9.27 -13.22 12.23
N VAL A 105 8.10 -12.65 12.54
CA VAL A 105 7.12 -13.21 13.48
C VAL A 105 6.58 -14.56 12.99
N GLU A 106 6.26 -14.70 11.71
CA GLU A 106 5.77 -15.94 11.11
C GLU A 106 6.90 -16.96 10.83
N GLY A 107 8.14 -16.48 10.70
CA GLY A 107 9.30 -17.28 10.36
C GLY A 107 9.93 -18.04 11.52
N ASP A 108 10.80 -18.97 11.16
CA ASP A 108 11.56 -19.86 12.06
C ASP A 108 12.84 -19.18 12.59
N TYR A 109 12.69 -18.02 13.23
CA TYR A 109 13.80 -17.21 13.74
C TYR A 109 13.65 -16.94 15.24
N ALA A 110 14.79 -16.92 15.94
CA ALA A 110 14.88 -16.52 17.34
C ALA A 110 15.30 -15.05 17.50
N ARG A 111 16.19 -14.53 16.63
CA ARG A 111 16.73 -13.16 16.75
C ARG A 111 16.79 -12.44 15.40
N GLY A 112 16.38 -11.17 15.40
CA GLY A 112 16.47 -10.25 14.28
C GLY A 112 17.49 -9.17 14.58
N LEU A 113 18.53 -9.08 13.75
CA LEU A 113 19.65 -8.18 13.94
C LEU A 113 19.58 -6.99 12.97
N HIS A 114 20.14 -5.86 13.39
CA HIS A 114 20.43 -4.73 12.51
C HIS A 114 21.78 -4.16 12.88
N ALA A 115 22.75 -4.24 11.96
CA ALA A 115 24.11 -3.73 12.18
C ALA A 115 24.79 -4.29 13.45
N GLY A 116 24.46 -5.53 13.83
CA GLY A 116 24.97 -6.19 15.04
C GLY A 116 24.12 -6.00 16.29
N ASP A 117 23.21 -5.02 16.31
CA ASP A 117 22.27 -4.80 17.41
C ASP A 117 21.10 -5.79 17.36
N ARG A 118 20.68 -6.29 18.52
CA ARG A 118 19.52 -7.18 18.66
C ARG A 118 18.26 -6.35 18.72
N VAL A 119 17.51 -6.30 17.61
CA VAL A 119 16.29 -5.49 17.53
C VAL A 119 15.04 -6.30 17.84
N LEU A 120 14.98 -7.56 17.42
CA LEU A 120 13.85 -8.46 17.67
C LEU A 120 14.33 -9.77 18.29
N GLU A 121 13.60 -10.28 19.28
CA GLU A 121 13.89 -11.58 19.90
C GLU A 121 12.60 -12.34 20.23
N LYS A 122 12.58 -13.66 20.01
CA LYS A 122 11.52 -14.57 20.47
C LYS A 122 12.03 -15.36 21.67
N PRO A 123 11.71 -14.95 22.92
CA PRO A 123 12.33 -15.50 24.13
C PRO A 123 12.18 -17.02 24.23
N ALA A 124 11.00 -17.55 23.90
CA ALA A 124 10.68 -18.98 23.94
C ALA A 124 11.57 -19.86 23.04
N ARG A 125 12.28 -19.28 22.07
CA ARG A 125 13.17 -20.02 21.16
C ARG A 125 14.64 -20.07 21.62
N GLY A 126 15.01 -19.37 22.69
CA GLY A 126 16.38 -19.36 23.21
C GLY A 126 17.42 -19.00 22.14
N ALA A 127 18.50 -19.78 22.05
CA ALA A 127 19.63 -19.54 21.12
C ALA A 127 19.36 -19.96 19.66
N GLY A 128 18.10 -19.92 19.20
CA GLY A 128 17.73 -20.34 17.84
C GLY A 128 18.34 -19.47 16.73
N ARG A 129 17.89 -19.72 15.49
CA ARG A 129 18.40 -19.06 14.28
C ARG A 129 18.28 -17.54 14.32
N TRP A 130 19.37 -16.83 14.02
CA TRP A 130 19.37 -15.38 13.81
C TRP A 130 19.26 -15.02 12.32
N VAL A 131 18.82 -13.81 12.04
CA VAL A 131 18.70 -13.25 10.70
C VAL A 131 18.93 -11.74 10.73
N GLU A 132 19.67 -11.21 9.75
CA GLU A 132 19.73 -9.76 9.52
C GLU A 132 18.38 -9.30 8.94
N LEU A 133 17.77 -8.28 9.52
CA LEU A 133 16.42 -7.84 9.15
C LEU A 133 16.33 -7.45 7.66
N ASP A 134 17.41 -6.93 7.08
CA ASP A 134 17.48 -6.59 5.65
C ASP A 134 17.35 -7.81 4.72
N GLU A 135 17.70 -9.02 5.17
CA GLU A 135 17.54 -10.26 4.40
C GLU A 135 16.07 -10.65 4.24
N LEU A 136 15.24 -10.32 5.23
CA LEU A 136 13.79 -10.57 5.19
C LEU A 136 13.03 -9.50 4.41
N ALA A 137 13.64 -8.35 4.16
CA ALA A 137 13.02 -7.25 3.45
C ALA A 137 13.06 -7.43 1.92
N GLU A 138 12.04 -6.90 1.26
CA GLU A 138 12.11 -6.71 -0.18
C GLU A 138 13.20 -5.69 -0.51
N PRO A 139 13.99 -5.86 -1.61
CA PRO A 139 15.11 -4.98 -1.92
C PRO A 139 14.77 -3.48 -1.93
N ARG A 140 13.56 -3.13 -2.38
CA ARG A 140 13.06 -1.74 -2.41
C ARG A 140 12.76 -1.14 -1.05
N HIS A 141 12.53 -1.97 -0.03
CA HIS A 141 12.23 -1.54 1.34
C HIS A 141 13.48 -1.55 2.23
N ARG A 142 14.67 -1.82 1.69
CA ARG A 142 15.92 -1.69 2.44
C ARG A 142 16.32 -0.21 2.62
N PRO A 143 16.87 0.18 3.78
CA PRO A 143 17.08 -0.65 4.98
C PRO A 143 15.73 -0.99 5.66
N ALA A 144 15.60 -2.21 6.17
CA ALA A 144 14.41 -2.76 6.79
C ALA A 144 14.23 -2.33 8.25
N CYS A 145 15.34 -1.91 8.86
CA CYS A 145 15.40 -1.40 10.21
C CYS A 145 16.22 -0.10 10.20
N VAL A 146 15.82 0.88 11.01
CA VAL A 146 16.54 2.14 11.20
C VAL A 146 16.37 2.64 12.62
N TYR A 147 17.39 3.30 13.17
CA TYR A 147 17.30 3.95 14.47
C TYR A 147 16.33 5.14 14.40
N ALA A 148 15.37 5.21 15.32
CA ALA A 148 14.31 6.21 15.29
C ALA A 148 14.80 7.62 15.68
N GLY A 149 15.93 7.73 16.38
CA GLY A 149 16.55 9.02 16.72
C GLY A 149 17.25 9.70 15.54
N ASP A 150 17.63 8.96 14.48
CA ASP A 150 18.09 9.59 13.24
C ASP A 150 16.87 10.05 12.43
N PHE A 151 16.43 11.28 12.68
CA PHE A 151 15.26 11.87 12.03
C PHE A 151 15.30 11.80 10.50
N LYS A 152 16.46 12.01 9.88
CA LYS A 152 16.57 12.04 8.42
C LYS A 152 16.47 10.63 7.84
N ALA A 153 17.16 9.66 8.46
CA ALA A 153 17.11 8.27 8.04
C ALA A 153 15.74 7.65 8.32
N ALA A 154 15.21 7.81 9.53
CA ALA A 154 13.90 7.30 9.95
C ALA A 154 12.78 7.77 9.03
N ARG A 155 12.69 9.09 8.76
CA ARG A 155 11.64 9.63 7.89
C ARG A 155 11.80 9.18 6.44
N SER A 156 13.03 9.06 5.96
CA SER A 156 13.28 8.56 4.59
C SER A 156 12.96 7.08 4.46
N ALA A 157 13.21 6.27 5.48
CA ALA A 157 12.85 4.86 5.54
C ALA A 157 11.33 4.69 5.59
N LEU A 158 10.63 5.41 6.47
CA LEU A 158 9.17 5.38 6.57
C LEU A 158 8.47 5.72 5.24
N VAL A 159 8.92 6.76 4.54
CA VAL A 159 8.38 7.13 3.22
C VAL A 159 8.65 6.05 2.18
N ARG A 160 9.83 5.43 2.23
CA ARG A 160 10.21 4.32 1.33
C ARG A 160 9.36 3.08 1.57
N TRP A 161 9.17 2.68 2.83
CA TRP A 161 8.33 1.54 3.21
C TRP A 161 6.85 1.76 2.90
N ALA A 162 6.41 3.02 2.84
CA ALA A 162 5.06 3.37 2.42
C ALA A 162 4.83 3.28 0.89
N GLN A 163 5.86 3.01 0.08
CA GLN A 163 5.69 2.85 -1.37
C GLN A 163 4.84 1.61 -1.68
N LYS A 164 3.72 1.81 -2.39
CA LYS A 164 2.89 0.71 -2.91
C LYS A 164 3.08 0.61 -4.42
N GLY A 165 3.06 -0.62 -4.93
CA GLY A 165 3.07 -0.90 -6.36
C GLY A 165 4.47 -1.10 -6.95
N VAL A 166 4.50 -1.85 -8.05
CA VAL A 166 5.72 -2.17 -8.82
C VAL A 166 5.65 -1.60 -10.25
N HIS A 167 4.51 -1.03 -10.63
CA HIS A 167 4.26 -0.55 -11.98
C HIS A 167 5.20 0.58 -12.38
N PHE A 168 5.59 0.67 -13.65
CA PHE A 168 6.60 1.65 -14.09
C PHE A 168 6.18 3.11 -13.82
N THR A 169 4.89 3.44 -13.95
CA THR A 169 4.39 4.78 -13.61
C THR A 169 4.51 5.11 -12.13
N SER A 170 4.52 4.10 -11.26
CA SER A 170 4.83 4.30 -9.84
C SER A 170 6.27 4.74 -9.66
N LEU A 171 7.22 4.17 -10.42
CA LEU A 171 8.63 4.60 -10.39
C LEU A 171 8.78 6.05 -10.85
N LEU A 172 8.04 6.46 -11.88
CA LEU A 172 8.03 7.84 -12.38
C LEU A 172 7.47 8.82 -11.34
N ASN A 173 6.38 8.46 -10.66
CA ASN A 173 5.69 9.35 -9.72
C ASN A 173 6.32 9.37 -8.32
N THR A 174 7.01 8.28 -7.94
CA THR A 174 7.58 8.09 -6.59
C THR A 174 8.41 9.27 -6.08
N PRO A 175 9.32 9.88 -6.86
CA PRO A 175 10.13 11.01 -6.39
C PRO A 175 9.26 12.20 -5.97
N LEU A 176 8.27 12.56 -6.78
CA LEU A 176 7.36 13.68 -6.51
C LEU A 176 6.42 13.36 -5.34
N GLU A 177 5.83 12.16 -5.33
CA GLU A 177 5.00 11.70 -4.22
C GLU A 177 5.79 11.72 -2.89
N ASN A 178 7.04 11.26 -2.89
CA ASN A 178 7.89 11.24 -1.70
C ASN A 178 8.24 12.65 -1.22
N ALA A 179 8.49 13.58 -2.14
CA ALA A 179 8.74 14.98 -1.80
C ALA A 179 7.50 15.62 -1.16
N LEU A 180 6.31 15.38 -1.73
CA LEU A 180 5.04 15.88 -1.20
C LEU A 180 4.71 15.28 0.17
N VAL A 181 4.92 13.98 0.38
CA VAL A 181 4.72 13.35 1.71
C VAL A 181 5.69 13.90 2.74
N LYS A 182 6.96 14.15 2.37
CA LYS A 182 7.94 14.77 3.27
C LYS A 182 7.56 16.20 3.65
N LEU A 183 6.99 16.96 2.70
CA LEU A 183 6.55 18.34 2.92
C LEU A 183 5.27 18.43 3.77
N LEU A 184 4.26 17.63 3.44
CA LEU A 184 2.92 17.69 4.04
C LEU A 184 2.77 16.79 5.27
N GLY A 185 3.71 15.88 5.49
CA GLY A 185 3.56 14.80 6.45
C GLY A 185 3.42 15.26 7.90
N ASP A 186 4.00 16.41 8.27
CA ASP A 186 3.88 17.00 9.60
C ASP A 186 2.63 17.89 9.76
N CYS A 187 1.98 18.25 8.65
CA CYS A 187 0.78 19.07 8.69
C CYS A 187 -0.42 18.21 9.16
N ARG A 188 -0.75 18.28 10.45
CA ARG A 188 -1.92 17.58 11.02
C ARG A 188 -3.25 17.97 10.35
N ALA A 189 -3.33 19.19 9.79
CA ALA A 189 -4.49 19.66 9.03
C ALA A 189 -4.70 18.94 7.68
N VAL A 190 -3.63 18.38 7.10
CA VAL A 190 -3.70 17.62 5.85
C VAL A 190 -3.93 16.16 6.23
N THR A 191 -5.19 15.73 6.28
CA THR A 191 -5.53 14.32 6.53
C THR A 191 -5.61 13.56 5.20
N PRO A 192 -5.34 12.24 5.17
CA PRO A 192 -5.51 11.42 3.96
C PRO A 192 -6.89 11.64 3.31
N ASN A 193 -7.97 11.55 4.08
CA ASN A 193 -9.34 11.76 3.58
C ASN A 193 -9.57 13.16 2.96
N ARG A 194 -8.92 14.21 3.49
CA ARG A 194 -9.01 15.56 2.91
C ARG A 194 -8.27 15.65 1.59
N VAL A 195 -7.14 14.95 1.46
CA VAL A 195 -6.43 14.82 0.17
C VAL A 195 -7.28 14.04 -0.82
N THR A 196 -7.88 12.91 -0.41
CA THR A 196 -8.80 12.13 -1.25
C THR A 196 -9.99 12.97 -1.73
N LEU A 197 -10.59 13.78 -0.83
CA LEU A 197 -11.67 14.70 -1.21
C LEU A 197 -11.18 15.78 -2.20
N ALA A 198 -9.98 16.32 -2.00
CA ALA A 198 -9.40 17.30 -2.92
C ALA A 198 -9.12 16.69 -4.30
N VAL A 199 -8.61 15.46 -4.37
CA VAL A 199 -8.41 14.71 -5.63
C VAL A 199 -9.74 14.52 -6.35
N ASN A 200 -10.77 14.07 -5.64
CA ASN A 200 -12.12 13.92 -6.20
C ASN A 200 -12.71 15.27 -6.64
N ALA A 201 -12.43 16.37 -5.93
CA ALA A 201 -12.84 17.71 -6.35
C ALA A 201 -12.11 18.17 -7.63
N LEU A 202 -10.83 17.82 -7.81
CA LEU A 202 -10.06 18.09 -9.03
C LEU A 202 -10.54 17.28 -10.25
N ALA A 203 -11.28 16.19 -10.03
CA ALA A 203 -11.88 15.41 -11.10
C ALA A 203 -12.87 16.21 -11.94
N VAL A 204 -13.70 17.02 -11.29
CA VAL A 204 -14.76 17.81 -11.93
C VAL A 204 -14.18 18.80 -12.94
N PRO A 205 -13.24 19.71 -12.59
CA PRO A 205 -12.65 20.60 -13.58
C PRO A 205 -11.87 19.85 -14.67
N ALA A 206 -11.21 18.73 -14.36
CA ALA A 206 -10.52 17.92 -15.37
C ALA A 206 -11.51 17.34 -16.40
N ALA A 207 -12.64 16.79 -15.95
CA ALA A 207 -13.72 16.31 -16.81
C ALA A 207 -14.29 17.43 -17.69
N LEU A 208 -14.55 18.62 -17.11
CA LEU A 208 -15.04 19.78 -17.86
C LEU A 208 -14.02 20.29 -18.89
N LEU A 209 -12.72 20.24 -18.59
CA LEU A 209 -11.66 20.57 -19.55
C LEU A 209 -11.65 19.56 -20.72
N PHE A 210 -11.82 18.27 -20.45
CA PHE A 210 -11.96 17.27 -21.51
C PHE A 210 -13.18 17.53 -22.38
N LEU A 211 -14.34 17.76 -21.76
CA LEU A 211 -15.60 18.02 -22.46
C LEU A 211 -15.58 19.31 -23.29
N SER A 212 -14.76 20.31 -22.91
CA SER A 212 -14.59 21.56 -23.66
C SER A 212 -13.49 21.50 -24.74
N GLY A 213 -12.96 20.31 -25.04
CA GLY A 213 -11.93 20.11 -26.07
C GLY A 213 -10.51 20.52 -25.66
N ARG A 214 -10.29 20.92 -24.41
CA ARG A 214 -8.96 21.30 -23.88
C ARG A 214 -8.21 20.06 -23.37
N PHE A 215 -7.91 19.14 -24.29
CA PHE A 215 -7.41 17.80 -23.97
C PHE A 215 -6.08 17.79 -23.21
N LEU A 216 -5.09 18.58 -23.64
CA LEU A 216 -3.78 18.62 -22.98
C LEU A 216 -3.84 19.18 -21.54
N PRO A 217 -4.44 20.37 -21.28
CA PRO A 217 -4.63 20.85 -19.92
C PRO A 217 -5.44 19.88 -19.04
N ALA A 218 -6.49 19.26 -19.58
CA ALA A 218 -7.27 18.25 -18.87
C ALA A 218 -6.39 17.07 -18.43
N ALA A 219 -5.60 16.53 -19.36
CA ALA A 219 -4.75 15.37 -19.09
C ALA A 219 -3.63 15.67 -18.09
N LEU A 220 -3.03 16.86 -18.14
CA LEU A 220 -2.04 17.30 -17.14
C LEU A 220 -2.67 17.41 -15.75
N LEU A 221 -3.87 18.00 -15.65
CA LEU A 221 -4.60 18.12 -14.38
C LEU A 221 -4.98 16.74 -13.82
N SER A 222 -5.49 15.85 -14.68
CA SER A 222 -5.80 14.45 -14.31
C SER A 222 -4.56 13.69 -13.87
N TYR A 223 -3.42 13.85 -14.55
CA TYR A 223 -2.18 13.18 -14.18
C TYR A 223 -1.67 13.68 -12.83
N PHE A 224 -1.72 14.99 -12.59
CA PHE A 224 -1.38 15.59 -11.30
C PHE A 224 -2.31 15.11 -10.17
N ALA A 225 -3.62 15.07 -10.39
CA ALA A 225 -4.58 14.51 -9.45
C ALA A 225 -4.24 13.04 -9.12
N GLY A 226 -3.83 12.25 -10.12
CA GLY A 226 -3.37 10.88 -9.93
C GLY A 226 -2.05 10.72 -9.14
N ILE A 227 -1.23 11.78 -9.04
CA ILE A 227 -0.05 11.81 -8.16
C ILE A 227 -0.47 12.12 -6.73
N LEU A 228 -1.41 13.05 -6.53
CA LEU A 228 -1.96 13.38 -5.21
C LEU A 228 -2.69 12.19 -4.57
N ASP A 229 -3.39 11.39 -5.38
CA ASP A 229 -3.97 10.09 -5.02
C ASP A 229 -2.89 9.10 -4.51
N GLY A 230 -1.70 9.12 -5.09
CA GLY A 230 -0.56 8.36 -4.55
C GLY A 230 -0.07 8.89 -3.18
N VAL A 231 -0.17 10.20 -2.96
CA VAL A 231 0.26 10.88 -1.74
C VAL A 231 -0.66 10.59 -0.56
N ASP A 232 -1.99 10.53 -0.74
CA ASP A 232 -2.92 10.23 0.36
C ASP A 232 -2.63 8.86 1.00
N GLY A 233 -2.44 7.83 0.17
CA GLY A 233 -2.24 6.47 0.62
C GLY A 233 -0.88 6.31 1.27
N LYS A 234 0.14 7.02 0.76
CA LYS A 234 1.45 7.08 1.42
C LYS A 234 1.34 7.80 2.75
N LEU A 235 0.64 8.92 2.82
CA LEU A 235 0.48 9.69 4.05
C LEU A 235 -0.22 8.86 5.13
N ALA A 236 -1.27 8.11 4.76
CA ALA A 236 -1.96 7.17 5.65
C ALA A 236 -1.01 6.09 6.20
N ARG A 237 -0.23 5.44 5.31
CA ARG A 237 0.75 4.40 5.71
C ARG A 237 1.89 4.95 6.56
N VAL A 238 2.44 6.10 6.17
CA VAL A 238 3.50 6.77 6.92
C VAL A 238 3.00 7.18 8.30
N ARG A 239 1.75 7.61 8.47
CA ARG A 239 1.17 7.93 9.79
C ARG A 239 0.72 6.70 10.60
N GLY A 240 0.69 5.51 9.99
CA GLY A 240 0.17 4.29 10.62
C GLY A 240 -1.34 4.31 10.82
N ILE A 241 -2.07 5.13 10.05
CA ILE A 241 -3.53 5.25 10.10
C ILE A 241 -4.09 4.47 8.91
N LEU A 242 -4.56 3.24 9.15
CA LEU A 242 -5.30 2.45 8.16
C LEU A 242 -6.74 2.31 8.66
N THR A 243 -7.69 2.90 7.94
CA THR A 243 -9.11 2.80 8.28
C THR A 243 -9.81 1.83 7.34
N ARG A 244 -10.79 1.09 7.85
CA ARG A 244 -11.67 0.26 7.00
C ARG A 244 -12.49 1.11 6.04
N LEU A 245 -12.84 2.33 6.43
CA LEU A 245 -13.54 3.31 5.59
C LEU A 245 -12.72 3.68 4.35
N GLY A 246 -11.39 3.73 4.45
CA GLY A 246 -10.50 3.95 3.31
C GLY A 246 -10.66 2.92 2.19
N HIS A 247 -11.22 1.74 2.45
CA HIS A 247 -11.55 0.80 1.37
C HIS A 247 -12.70 1.27 0.47
N LEU A 248 -13.61 2.11 0.98
CA LEU A 248 -14.66 2.71 0.17
C LEU A 248 -14.11 3.78 -0.79
N GLU A 249 -12.98 4.41 -0.45
CA GLU A 249 -12.30 5.39 -1.32
C GLU A 249 -11.90 4.76 -2.65
N HIS A 250 -11.48 3.48 -2.65
CA HIS A 250 -11.15 2.75 -3.88
C HIS A 250 -12.33 2.66 -4.87
N SER A 251 -13.56 2.72 -4.38
CA SER A 251 -14.75 2.77 -5.23
C SER A 251 -14.92 4.14 -5.90
N LEU A 252 -14.60 5.23 -5.18
CA LEU A 252 -14.60 6.58 -5.74
C LEU A 252 -13.48 6.75 -6.76
N ASP A 253 -12.30 6.19 -6.52
CA ASP A 253 -11.19 6.22 -7.48
C ASP A 253 -11.57 5.54 -8.81
N ALA A 254 -12.29 4.42 -8.71
CA ALA A 254 -12.82 3.73 -9.88
C ALA A 254 -13.85 4.59 -10.63
N LEU A 255 -14.80 5.21 -9.92
CA LEU A 255 -15.79 6.10 -10.52
C LEU A 255 -15.13 7.29 -11.23
N TYR A 256 -14.18 7.93 -10.56
CA TYR A 256 -13.39 9.03 -11.09
C TYR A 256 -12.68 8.65 -12.39
N GLU A 257 -11.99 7.52 -12.39
CA GLU A 257 -11.23 7.07 -13.54
C GLU A 257 -12.13 6.81 -14.76
N GLN A 258 -13.26 6.13 -14.57
CA GLN A 258 -14.22 5.90 -15.65
C GLN A 258 -14.84 7.23 -16.14
N ALA A 259 -15.11 8.17 -15.24
CA ALA A 259 -15.64 9.49 -15.60
C ALA A 259 -14.67 10.29 -16.46
N LEU A 260 -13.35 10.20 -16.20
CA LEU A 260 -12.35 10.85 -17.04
C LEU A 260 -12.26 10.23 -18.43
N TYR A 261 -12.29 8.90 -18.55
CA TYR A 261 -12.28 8.23 -19.86
C TYR A 261 -13.52 8.59 -20.68
N ALA A 262 -14.70 8.58 -20.04
CA ALA A 262 -15.93 9.00 -20.68
C ALA A 262 -15.86 10.47 -21.13
N SER A 263 -15.38 11.37 -20.27
CA SER A 263 -15.24 12.79 -20.58
C SER A 263 -14.26 13.05 -21.71
N PHE A 264 -13.13 12.32 -21.75
CA PHE A 264 -12.15 12.42 -22.83
C PHE A 264 -12.74 11.96 -24.16
N ALA A 265 -13.41 10.79 -24.19
CA ALA A 265 -14.03 10.27 -25.40
C ALA A 265 -15.17 11.15 -25.92
N LEU A 266 -16.05 11.64 -25.02
CA LEU A 266 -17.12 12.56 -25.38
C LEU A 266 -16.57 13.91 -25.86
N GLY A 267 -15.55 14.45 -25.20
CA GLY A 267 -14.88 15.66 -25.64
C GLY A 267 -14.33 15.54 -27.06
N LEU A 268 -13.69 14.42 -27.39
CA LEU A 268 -13.22 14.11 -28.75
C LEU A 268 -14.38 13.99 -29.75
N ALA A 269 -15.46 13.35 -29.33
CA ALA A 269 -16.66 13.19 -30.17
C ALA A 269 -17.28 14.55 -30.51
N PHE A 270 -17.40 15.46 -29.54
CA PHE A 270 -18.00 16.78 -29.72
C PHE A 270 -17.16 17.75 -30.56
N HIS A 271 -15.82 17.61 -30.55
CA HIS A 271 -14.95 18.64 -31.10
C HIS A 271 -14.24 18.30 -32.41
N SER A 272 -14.25 17.05 -32.90
CA SER A 272 -13.60 16.70 -34.20
C SER A 272 -13.91 15.30 -34.73
N TYR A 273 -14.23 14.32 -33.87
CA TYR A 273 -14.12 12.90 -34.23
C TYR A 273 -15.45 12.12 -34.21
N GLY A 274 -16.54 12.73 -33.74
CA GLY A 274 -17.90 12.18 -33.79
C GLY A 274 -18.03 10.76 -33.21
N ILE A 275 -18.81 9.92 -33.91
CA ILE A 275 -19.17 8.56 -33.46
C ILE A 275 -17.97 7.62 -33.31
N LEU A 276 -16.89 7.86 -34.07
CA LEU A 276 -15.68 7.06 -33.96
C LEU A 276 -15.05 7.20 -32.57
N ALA A 277 -14.88 8.42 -32.06
CA ALA A 277 -14.35 8.64 -30.72
C ALA A 277 -15.29 8.09 -29.64
N ALA A 278 -16.60 8.27 -29.80
CA ALA A 278 -17.58 7.74 -28.86
C ALA A 278 -17.55 6.20 -28.77
N SER A 279 -17.50 5.51 -29.92
CA SER A 279 -17.44 4.03 -29.97
C SER A 279 -16.13 3.47 -29.42
N LEU A 280 -14.98 4.09 -29.72
CA LEU A 280 -13.70 3.74 -29.12
C LEU A 280 -13.70 3.95 -27.60
N GLY A 281 -14.30 5.06 -27.14
CA GLY A 281 -14.43 5.37 -25.71
C GLY A 281 -15.28 4.36 -24.96
N VAL A 282 -16.47 4.04 -25.48
CA VAL A 282 -17.35 3.01 -24.89
C VAL A 282 -16.64 1.65 -24.85
N THR A 283 -15.94 1.29 -25.93
CA THR A 283 -15.19 0.03 -25.98
C THR A 283 -14.07 0.02 -24.94
N LEU A 284 -13.33 1.12 -24.78
CA LEU A 284 -12.30 1.24 -23.74
C LEU A 284 -12.89 1.07 -22.34
N LEU A 285 -14.02 1.71 -22.03
CA LEU A 285 -14.72 1.57 -20.75
C LEU A 285 -15.13 0.11 -20.49
N VAL A 286 -15.71 -0.56 -21.49
CA VAL A 286 -16.13 -1.96 -21.38
C VAL A 286 -14.94 -2.88 -21.13
N VAL A 287 -13.86 -2.72 -21.90
CA VAL A 287 -12.67 -3.57 -21.78
C VAL A 287 -11.94 -3.28 -20.46
N ASP A 288 -11.81 -2.03 -20.02
CA ASP A 288 -11.22 -1.69 -18.72
C ASP A 288 -12.03 -2.27 -17.55
N CYS A 289 -13.35 -2.17 -17.61
CA CYS A 289 -14.26 -2.80 -16.65
C CYS A 289 -14.06 -4.32 -16.60
N PHE A 290 -13.93 -4.97 -17.77
CA PHE A 290 -13.64 -6.40 -17.85
C PHE A 290 -12.29 -6.76 -17.24
N VAL A 291 -11.21 -6.00 -17.52
CA VAL A 291 -9.89 -6.19 -16.89
C VAL A 291 -10.00 -6.14 -15.37
N ARG A 292 -10.69 -5.12 -14.83
CA ARG A 292 -10.90 -4.96 -13.38
C ARG A 292 -11.70 -6.12 -12.80
N HIS A 293 -12.75 -6.54 -13.48
CA HIS A 293 -13.59 -7.65 -13.06
C HIS A 293 -12.80 -8.96 -12.97
N VAL A 294 -12.06 -9.33 -14.04
CA VAL A 294 -11.21 -10.53 -14.05
C VAL A 294 -10.20 -10.50 -12.91
N TYR A 295 -9.52 -9.36 -12.73
CA TYR A 295 -8.52 -9.18 -11.68
C TYR A 295 -9.13 -9.33 -10.27
N ASN A 296 -10.25 -8.67 -9.99
CA ASN A 296 -10.92 -8.70 -8.69
C ASN A 296 -11.49 -10.09 -8.40
N GLN A 297 -12.16 -10.70 -9.38
CA GLN A 297 -12.75 -12.03 -9.22
C GLN A 297 -11.66 -13.07 -8.94
N PHE A 298 -10.55 -13.04 -9.66
CA PHE A 298 -9.41 -13.93 -9.40
C PHE A 298 -8.88 -13.78 -7.97
N ALA A 299 -8.75 -12.54 -7.48
CA ALA A 299 -8.29 -12.27 -6.12
C ALA A 299 -9.28 -12.78 -5.06
N LEU A 300 -10.59 -12.64 -5.29
CA LEU A 300 -11.63 -13.16 -4.41
C LEU A 300 -11.64 -14.70 -4.40
N THR A 301 -11.47 -15.35 -5.55
CA THR A 301 -11.47 -16.82 -5.65
C THR A 301 -10.23 -17.46 -5.04
N THR A 302 -9.05 -16.87 -5.26
CA THR A 302 -7.77 -17.49 -4.87
C THR A 302 -7.18 -16.94 -3.57
N GLY A 303 -7.74 -15.85 -3.03
CA GLY A 303 -7.18 -15.11 -1.91
C GLY A 303 -5.87 -14.37 -2.23
N LYS A 304 -5.40 -14.39 -3.49
CA LYS A 304 -4.15 -13.77 -3.93
C LYS A 304 -4.35 -12.94 -5.20
N PRO A 305 -3.80 -11.70 -5.28
CA PRO A 305 -3.88 -10.91 -6.49
C PRO A 305 -3.18 -11.58 -7.68
N LEU A 306 -3.81 -11.56 -8.86
CA LEU A 306 -3.26 -12.12 -10.10
C LEU A 306 -1.86 -11.56 -10.40
N LYS A 307 -1.67 -10.24 -10.17
CA LYS A 307 -0.42 -9.50 -10.38
C LYS A 307 0.78 -10.03 -9.59
N HIS A 308 0.55 -10.85 -8.57
CA HIS A 308 1.59 -11.40 -7.71
C HIS A 308 1.65 -12.93 -7.73
N TYR A 309 0.87 -13.58 -8.60
CA TYR A 309 0.69 -15.03 -8.59
C TYR A 309 1.93 -15.79 -9.07
N THR A 310 2.47 -15.44 -10.26
CA THR A 310 3.72 -16.02 -10.79
C THR A 310 4.76 -14.95 -11.17
N PRO A 311 6.03 -15.34 -11.45
CA PRO A 311 7.04 -14.39 -11.94
C PRO A 311 6.64 -13.66 -13.21
N PHE A 312 5.99 -14.37 -14.15
CA PHE A 312 5.47 -13.75 -15.38
C PHE A 312 4.41 -12.70 -15.08
N ASP A 313 3.43 -13.03 -14.22
CA ASP A 313 2.34 -12.09 -13.89
C ASP A 313 2.88 -10.83 -13.20
N ARG A 314 3.92 -10.98 -12.37
CA ARG A 314 4.64 -9.85 -11.76
C ARG A 314 5.34 -8.98 -12.78
N ALA A 315 6.01 -9.59 -13.77
CA ALA A 315 6.68 -8.86 -14.83
C ALA A 315 5.68 -8.12 -15.72
N PHE A 316 4.57 -8.76 -16.10
CA PHE A 316 3.53 -8.10 -16.89
C PHE A 316 2.83 -6.97 -16.11
N ALA A 317 2.61 -7.13 -14.80
CA ALA A 317 2.08 -6.08 -13.94
C ALA A 317 2.98 -4.83 -13.81
N LEU A 318 4.21 -4.88 -14.35
CA LEU A 318 5.05 -3.69 -14.49
C LEU A 318 4.55 -2.76 -15.60
N VAL A 319 3.89 -3.30 -16.63
CA VAL A 319 3.51 -2.64 -17.88
C VAL A 319 2.02 -2.81 -18.22
N ASP A 320 1.20 -3.32 -17.30
CA ASP A 320 -0.23 -3.51 -17.55
C ASP A 320 -0.95 -2.18 -17.78
N GLY A 321 -2.03 -2.21 -18.58
CA GLY A 321 -2.82 -1.03 -18.85
C GLY A 321 -3.44 -0.45 -17.57
N ARG A 322 -3.25 0.85 -17.34
CA ARG A 322 -3.77 1.61 -16.17
C ARG A 322 -3.97 3.09 -16.49
N ARG A 323 -4.78 3.76 -15.66
CA ARG A 323 -4.97 5.23 -15.65
C ARG A 323 -3.74 6.05 -16.01
N ASN A 324 -2.68 5.94 -15.22
CA ASN A 324 -1.52 6.81 -15.41
C ASN A 324 -0.83 6.55 -16.76
N VAL A 325 -0.91 5.32 -17.30
CA VAL A 325 -0.37 5.01 -18.64
C VAL A 325 -1.24 5.64 -19.71
N TYR A 326 -2.56 5.49 -19.61
CA TYR A 326 -3.47 6.07 -20.60
C TYR A 326 -3.38 7.59 -20.58
N LEU A 327 -3.26 8.22 -19.41
CA LEU A 327 -3.03 9.66 -19.28
C LEU A 327 -1.71 10.10 -19.92
N ILE A 328 -0.64 9.31 -19.85
CA ILE A 328 0.61 9.60 -20.58
C ILE A 328 0.35 9.59 -22.09
N TYR A 329 -0.42 8.65 -22.63
CA TYR A 329 -0.82 8.67 -24.05
C TYR A 329 -1.63 9.93 -24.36
N VAL A 330 -2.60 10.29 -23.51
CA VAL A 330 -3.42 11.49 -23.71
C VAL A 330 -2.55 12.75 -23.72
N ILE A 331 -1.61 12.89 -22.78
CA ILE A 331 -0.67 14.02 -22.75
C ILE A 331 0.15 14.07 -24.04
N ALA A 332 0.81 12.97 -24.41
CA ALA A 332 1.71 12.92 -25.56
C ALA A 332 1.00 13.24 -26.89
N PHE A 333 -0.12 12.55 -27.17
CA PHE A 333 -0.83 12.74 -28.43
C PHE A 333 -1.66 14.03 -28.47
N SER A 334 -2.15 14.54 -27.34
CA SER A 334 -2.80 15.85 -27.30
C SER A 334 -1.78 16.97 -27.54
N ALA A 335 -0.57 16.85 -27.00
CA ALA A 335 0.52 17.79 -27.27
C ALA A 335 0.96 17.74 -28.76
N ALA A 336 0.91 16.57 -29.39
CA ALA A 336 1.19 16.40 -30.82
C ALA A 336 0.01 16.82 -31.73
N GLY A 337 -1.12 17.27 -31.18
CA GLY A 337 -2.31 17.66 -31.97
C GLY A 337 -3.13 16.50 -32.54
N CYS A 338 -2.88 15.26 -32.12
CA CYS A 338 -3.57 14.05 -32.60
C CYS A 338 -4.24 13.27 -31.46
N PRO A 339 -5.11 13.87 -30.63
CA PRO A 339 -5.59 13.25 -29.39
C PRO A 339 -6.43 11.97 -29.60
N LEU A 340 -7.00 11.73 -30.79
CA LEU A 340 -7.65 10.45 -31.12
C LEU A 340 -6.68 9.26 -31.00
N LEU A 341 -5.40 9.45 -31.37
CA LEU A 341 -4.39 8.39 -31.25
C LEU A 341 -4.14 7.98 -29.80
N ALA A 342 -4.34 8.88 -28.83
CA ALA A 342 -4.28 8.49 -27.42
C ALA A 342 -5.36 7.48 -27.06
N LEU A 343 -6.59 7.71 -27.55
CA LEU A 343 -7.71 6.82 -27.30
C LEU A 343 -7.49 5.46 -27.94
N ALA A 344 -6.97 5.43 -29.17
CA ALA A 344 -6.60 4.20 -29.86
C ALA A 344 -5.46 3.45 -29.14
N ALA A 345 -4.40 4.16 -28.71
CA ALA A 345 -3.28 3.57 -27.97
C ALA A 345 -3.73 3.00 -26.61
N ALA A 346 -4.57 3.74 -25.87
CA ALA A 346 -5.14 3.27 -24.61
C ALA A 346 -6.03 2.03 -24.82
N LEU A 347 -6.86 2.04 -25.87
CA LEU A 347 -7.71 0.89 -26.21
C LEU A 347 -6.88 -0.35 -26.58
N ALA A 348 -5.83 -0.19 -27.39
CA ALA A 348 -4.94 -1.28 -27.76
C ALA A 348 -4.26 -1.88 -26.51
N HIS A 349 -3.78 -1.02 -25.60
CA HIS A 349 -3.10 -1.44 -24.38
C HIS A 349 -4.05 -2.13 -23.38
N VAL A 350 -5.26 -1.59 -23.17
CA VAL A 350 -6.25 -2.24 -22.29
C VAL A 350 -6.72 -3.57 -22.86
N SER A 351 -6.86 -3.68 -24.19
CA SER A 351 -7.24 -4.93 -24.86
C SER A 351 -6.16 -6.01 -24.73
N LEU A 352 -4.89 -5.63 -24.91
CA LEU A 352 -3.77 -6.54 -24.64
C LEU A 352 -3.77 -7.00 -23.18
N THR A 353 -4.01 -6.08 -22.25
CA THR A 353 -4.09 -6.38 -20.81
C THR A 353 -5.25 -7.33 -20.51
N ALA A 354 -6.41 -7.13 -21.13
CA ALA A 354 -7.58 -7.99 -20.98
C ALA A 354 -7.30 -9.42 -21.46
N ILE A 355 -6.71 -9.57 -22.64
CA ILE A 355 -6.36 -10.87 -23.21
C ILE A 355 -5.40 -11.61 -22.28
N VAL A 356 -4.31 -10.94 -21.87
CA VAL A 356 -3.31 -11.56 -20.98
C VAL A 356 -3.94 -11.93 -19.65
N TYR A 357 -4.64 -11.03 -18.96
CA TYR A 357 -5.22 -11.33 -17.66
C TYR A 357 -6.30 -12.41 -17.72
N PHE A 358 -7.14 -12.42 -18.74
CA PHE A 358 -8.14 -13.46 -18.91
C PHE A 358 -7.51 -14.83 -19.11
N LEU A 359 -6.55 -14.95 -20.03
CA LEU A 359 -5.85 -16.21 -20.29
C LEU A 359 -5.10 -16.70 -19.05
N ARG A 360 -4.42 -15.81 -18.34
CA ARG A 360 -3.67 -16.14 -17.12
C ARG A 360 -4.59 -16.55 -15.97
N ALA A 361 -5.68 -15.83 -15.75
CA ALA A 361 -6.68 -16.20 -14.76
C ALA A 361 -7.29 -17.58 -15.06
N ALA A 362 -7.66 -17.85 -16.31
CA ALA A 362 -8.22 -19.13 -16.71
C ALA A 362 -7.22 -20.29 -16.54
N GLN A 363 -5.94 -20.08 -16.90
CA GLN A 363 -4.88 -21.07 -16.70
C GLN A 363 -4.72 -21.42 -15.22
N HIS A 364 -4.56 -20.41 -14.36
CA HIS A 364 -4.33 -20.60 -12.93
C HIS A 364 -5.52 -21.24 -12.21
N LEU A 365 -6.75 -20.81 -12.54
CA LEU A 365 -7.96 -21.41 -11.96
C LEU A 365 -8.12 -22.86 -12.38
N ARG A 366 -7.83 -23.19 -13.64
CA ARG A 366 -7.86 -24.58 -14.13
C ARG A 366 -6.81 -25.45 -13.43
N GLU A 367 -5.63 -24.91 -13.14
CA GLU A 367 -4.59 -25.60 -12.37
C GLU A 367 -5.04 -25.87 -10.93
N LEU A 368 -5.77 -24.95 -10.31
CA LEU A 368 -6.36 -25.14 -8.99
C LEU A 368 -7.45 -26.23 -9.02
N ASP A 369 -8.38 -26.18 -9.97
CA ASP A 369 -9.41 -27.20 -10.14
C ASP A 369 -8.84 -28.60 -10.35
N ALA A 370 -7.69 -28.70 -11.04
CA ALA A 370 -7.00 -29.97 -11.25
C ALA A 370 -6.37 -30.50 -9.95
N LYS A 371 -5.82 -29.61 -9.11
CA LYS A 371 -5.22 -29.98 -7.81
C LYS A 371 -6.27 -30.36 -6.77
N GLU A 372 -7.44 -29.73 -6.81
CA GLU A 372 -8.54 -29.96 -5.87
C GLU A 372 -9.45 -31.13 -6.29
N GLY A 373 -9.22 -31.74 -7.46
CA GLY A 373 -10.04 -32.83 -7.98
C GLY A 373 -11.37 -32.38 -8.60
N THR A 374 -11.70 -31.10 -8.54
CA THR A 374 -12.88 -30.47 -9.17
C THR A 374 -12.97 -30.77 -10.66
N ALA A 375 -11.83 -30.79 -11.36
CA ALA A 375 -11.76 -31.15 -12.77
C ALA A 375 -12.25 -32.59 -13.05
N GLN A 376 -12.04 -33.52 -12.11
CA GLN A 376 -12.56 -34.89 -12.22
C GLN A 376 -14.06 -34.95 -11.96
N LEU A 377 -14.55 -34.20 -10.96
CA LEU A 377 -15.99 -34.08 -10.67
C LEU A 377 -16.77 -33.53 -11.88
N LEU A 378 -16.25 -32.51 -12.56
CA LEU A 378 -16.84 -31.96 -13.78
C LEU A 378 -16.88 -32.97 -14.93
N ARG A 379 -15.85 -33.80 -15.09
CA ARG A 379 -15.85 -34.87 -16.11
C ARG A 379 -16.88 -35.95 -15.82
N LEU A 380 -17.04 -36.31 -14.54
CA LEU A 380 -18.02 -37.31 -14.11
C LEU A 380 -19.46 -36.81 -14.29
N SER A 381 -19.74 -35.52 -14.08
CA SER A 381 -21.06 -34.94 -14.29
C SER A 381 -21.42 -34.75 -15.77
N ALA A 382 -20.42 -34.48 -16.63
CA ALA A 382 -20.61 -34.30 -18.06
C ALA A 382 -20.77 -35.62 -18.84
N SER A 383 -20.39 -36.77 -18.26
CA SER A 383 -20.59 -38.08 -18.90
C SER A 383 -22.09 -38.39 -19.02
N PRO A 384 -22.61 -38.75 -20.21
CA PRO A 384 -24.01 -39.10 -20.36
C PRO A 384 -24.34 -40.26 -19.43
N ARG A 385 -25.36 -40.09 -18.56
CA ARG A 385 -25.90 -41.18 -17.75
C ARG A 385 -26.34 -42.27 -18.73
N ARG A 386 -25.69 -43.43 -18.71
CA ARG A 386 -26.19 -44.63 -19.39
C ARG A 386 -27.60 -44.89 -18.83
N ARG A 387 -28.64 -44.57 -19.62
CA ARG A 387 -30.00 -45.00 -19.33
C ARG A 387 -29.96 -46.53 -19.37
N ARG A 388 -30.18 -47.16 -18.22
CA ARG A 388 -30.49 -48.59 -18.14
C ARG A 388 -31.92 -48.82 -18.60
#